data_AF-A0A817U2K5-F1
#
_entry.id   AF-A0A817U2K5-F1
#
_cell.length_a   1.000
_cell.length_b   1.000
_cell.length_c   1.000
_cell.angle_alpha   90.00
_cell.angle_beta   90.00
_cell.angle_gamma   90.00
#
_symmetry.space_group_name_H-M   'P 1'
#
loop_
_entity.id
_entity.type
_entity.pdbx_description
1 polymer ?
#
loop_
_entity_poly.entity_id
_entity_poly.type
_entity_poly.pdbx_seq_one_letter_code
_entity_poly.pdbx_strand_id
1 'polypeptide(L)'
;MSTIVKVDQRQTKKENFLRQFRDEQSKELKPLTAAQFIEIWSHYDTDGNGFIEGHELDDLLRELASSVNINDAGPELIPDSVLKELKECFLEAYDENEDGKIEIGELAEILPTDENFLLLFRKDNPLESSVEFMKIWKQFDTDCSGFIEADELKQFIKALLTKRRGTNLTEENLIEYTDTILQIFDTNGDGKLQFSEMTKLLPVKENFLLRPIFKGCSSITSQDLDRVFQLYDKDGNEVIEDEELDGFVKDLMDLIKKDYDHEDLKQFKQSLLNGCDCNRDKKISKAELKMILLALAQPADS
;
A
#
# COMPACT_ATOMS: atom_id res chain seq x y z
N MET A 1 -14.74 62.04 24.26
CA MET A 1 -13.43 61.38 24.05
C MET A 1 -13.37 60.18 24.97
N SER A 2 -13.35 58.97 24.42
CA SER A 2 -12.52 57.87 24.94
C SER A 2 -12.62 56.67 24.00
N THR A 3 -11.56 56.59 23.22
CA THR A 3 -10.96 55.53 22.42
C THR A 3 -11.45 54.10 22.66
N ILE A 4 -11.92 53.49 21.57
CA ILE A 4 -12.04 52.04 21.35
C ILE A 4 -10.63 51.46 21.32
N VAL A 5 -10.28 50.62 22.29
CA VAL A 5 -9.08 49.78 22.23
C VAL A 5 -9.41 48.57 21.36
N LYS A 6 -8.92 48.58 20.11
CA LYS A 6 -8.83 47.37 19.29
C LYS A 6 -7.83 46.43 19.97
N VAL A 7 -8.31 45.30 20.47
CA VAL A 7 -7.45 44.20 20.88
C VAL A 7 -6.94 43.53 19.60
N ASP A 8 -5.65 43.70 19.40
CA ASP A 8 -4.84 43.19 18.31
C ASP A 8 -4.83 41.65 18.35
N GLN A 9 -5.29 41.00 17.27
CA GLN A 9 -5.24 39.56 17.08
C GLN A 9 -3.78 39.15 16.83
N ARG A 10 -3.04 38.88 17.91
CA ARG A 10 -1.68 38.31 17.81
C ARG A 10 -1.77 36.80 17.64
N GLN A 11 -1.37 36.36 16.45
CA GLN A 11 -0.79 35.05 16.10
C GLN A 11 -0.66 34.05 17.26
N THR A 12 -1.55 33.06 17.28
CA THR A 12 -1.34 31.81 18.02
C THR A 12 -0.12 31.10 17.42
N LYS A 13 0.95 30.92 18.20
CA LYS A 13 2.07 30.03 17.87
C LYS A 13 1.49 28.68 17.44
N LYS A 14 1.82 28.19 16.24
CA LYS A 14 1.62 26.76 15.91
C LYS A 14 2.46 25.97 16.91
N GLU A 15 1.80 25.29 17.85
CA GLU A 15 2.44 24.31 18.70
C GLU A 15 2.78 23.09 17.83
N ASN A 16 3.99 22.52 17.99
CA ASN A 16 4.43 21.35 17.24
C ASN A 16 3.49 20.16 17.53
N PHE A 17 2.90 19.59 16.48
CA PHE A 17 1.86 18.58 16.58
C PHE A 17 2.36 17.29 17.22
N LEU A 18 3.58 16.85 16.89
CA LEU A 18 4.17 15.64 17.46
C LEU A 18 4.46 15.74 18.97
N ARG A 19 4.45 16.95 19.56
CA ARG A 19 4.72 17.10 21.00
C ARG A 19 3.67 16.42 21.88
N GLN A 20 2.44 16.27 21.41
CA GLN A 20 1.36 15.67 22.19
C GLN A 20 1.52 14.16 22.40
N PHE A 21 2.31 13.48 21.56
CA PHE A 21 2.50 12.02 21.60
C PHE A 21 3.72 11.58 22.41
N ARG A 22 4.23 12.46 23.27
CA ARG A 22 5.48 12.25 24.00
C ARG A 22 5.31 11.89 25.44
N ASP A 23 6.35 11.28 25.98
CA ASP A 23 6.53 11.22 27.42
C ASP A 23 7.04 12.55 27.97
N GLU A 24 6.41 13.04 29.04
CA GLU A 24 6.75 14.31 29.67
C GLU A 24 8.15 14.30 30.30
N GLN A 25 8.67 13.12 30.66
CA GLN A 25 9.95 12.96 31.34
C GLN A 25 11.08 12.59 30.38
N SER A 26 10.88 11.57 29.52
CA SER A 26 11.94 11.15 28.57
C SER A 26 12.01 12.03 27.32
N LYS A 27 10.95 12.77 27.00
CA LYS A 27 10.77 13.50 25.74
C LYS A 27 10.82 12.61 24.49
N GLU A 28 10.80 11.29 24.65
CA GLU A 28 10.68 10.32 23.58
C GLU A 28 9.21 10.14 23.20
N LEU A 29 8.98 9.68 21.96
CA LEU A 29 7.64 9.29 21.53
C LEU A 29 7.18 8.06 22.31
N LYS A 30 5.97 8.13 22.85
CA LYS A 30 5.32 6.97 23.48
C LYS A 30 4.92 5.97 22.39
N PRO A 31 4.78 4.67 22.74
CA PRO A 31 4.13 3.71 21.86
C PRO A 31 2.75 4.22 21.42
N LEU A 32 2.58 4.45 20.12
CA LEU A 32 1.38 4.97 19.51
C LEU A 32 0.34 3.85 19.33
N THR A 33 -0.93 4.17 19.55
CA THR A 33 -2.03 3.31 19.07
C THR A 33 -2.18 3.43 17.56
N ALA A 34 -2.96 2.53 16.94
CA ALA A 34 -3.27 2.61 15.52
C ALA A 34 -3.92 3.96 15.18
N ALA A 35 -4.94 4.37 15.94
CA ALA A 35 -5.60 5.66 15.73
C ALA A 35 -4.63 6.85 15.81
N GLN A 36 -3.69 6.86 16.76
CA GLN A 36 -2.71 7.93 16.91
C GLN A 36 -1.70 7.97 15.76
N PHE A 37 -1.28 6.80 15.27
CA PHE A 37 -0.41 6.70 14.10
C PHE A 37 -1.10 7.30 12.86
N ILE A 38 -2.40 7.04 12.67
CA ILE A 38 -3.17 7.64 11.56
C ILE A 38 -3.41 9.12 11.74
N GLU A 39 -3.62 9.56 12.97
CA GLU A 39 -3.73 10.99 13.26
C GLU A 39 -2.46 11.72 12.80
N ILE A 40 -1.30 11.11 13.00
CA ILE A 40 -0.01 11.61 12.52
C ILE A 40 0.09 11.50 10.99
N TRP A 41 -0.23 10.35 10.41
CA TRP A 41 -0.22 10.16 8.95
C TRP A 41 -1.06 11.22 8.24
N SER A 42 -2.34 11.32 8.61
CA SER A 42 -3.33 12.23 8.01
C SER A 42 -3.01 13.71 8.27
N HIS A 43 -2.20 14.01 9.30
CA HIS A 43 -1.75 15.37 9.56
C HIS A 43 -0.71 15.83 8.54
N TYR A 44 0.15 14.91 8.08
CA TYR A 44 1.23 15.23 7.15
C TYR A 44 0.87 14.94 5.69
N ASP A 45 0.20 13.83 5.39
CA ASP A 45 -0.41 13.54 4.08
C ASP A 45 -1.64 14.45 3.89
N THR A 46 -1.38 15.70 3.54
CA THR A 46 -2.37 16.79 3.55
C THR A 46 -3.25 16.74 2.31
N ASP A 47 -2.68 16.29 1.19
CA ASP A 47 -3.43 16.11 -0.05
C ASP A 47 -4.11 14.74 -0.15
N GLY A 48 -3.82 13.81 0.77
CA GLY A 48 -4.44 12.49 0.84
C GLY A 48 -4.04 11.58 -0.31
N ASN A 49 -2.86 11.82 -0.91
CA ASN A 49 -2.39 11.07 -2.07
C ASN A 49 -1.77 9.71 -1.67
N GLY A 50 -1.62 9.45 -0.37
CA GLY A 50 -1.04 8.22 0.17
C GLY A 50 0.48 8.24 0.30
N PHE A 51 1.10 9.41 0.16
CA PHE A 51 2.53 9.63 0.27
C PHE A 51 2.83 10.92 1.04
N ILE A 52 3.82 10.89 1.92
CA ILE A 52 4.35 12.12 2.52
C ILE A 52 5.53 12.59 1.66
N GLU A 53 5.32 13.66 0.88
CA GLU A 53 6.31 14.13 -0.08
C GLU A 53 6.47 15.66 -0.13
N GLY A 54 7.54 16.13 -0.78
CA GLY A 54 7.74 17.57 -0.99
C GLY A 54 7.75 18.37 0.31
N HIS A 55 6.76 19.26 0.45
CA HIS A 55 6.58 20.13 1.62
C HIS A 55 6.01 19.41 2.86
N GLU A 56 5.27 18.32 2.67
CA GLU A 56 4.70 17.52 3.75
C GLU A 56 5.82 16.81 4.51
N LEU A 57 6.77 16.25 3.77
CA LEU A 57 7.99 15.68 4.32
C LEU A 57 8.84 16.75 5.02
N ASP A 58 8.93 17.96 4.45
CA ASP A 58 9.65 19.06 5.09
C ASP A 58 9.01 19.44 6.44
N ASP A 59 7.68 19.51 6.52
CA ASP A 59 6.94 19.81 7.74
C ASP A 59 7.07 18.67 8.77
N LEU A 60 6.94 17.41 8.35
CA LEU A 60 7.19 16.24 9.20
C LEU A 60 8.59 16.28 9.81
N LEU A 61 9.62 16.51 9.01
CA LEU A 61 11.01 16.53 9.48
C LEU A 61 11.27 17.71 10.42
N ARG A 62 10.72 18.89 10.12
CA ARG A 62 10.81 20.06 11.00
C ARG A 62 10.17 19.79 12.34
N GLU A 63 9.00 19.17 12.36
CA GLU A 63 8.33 18.84 13.60
C GLU A 63 8.99 17.69 14.33
N LEU A 64 9.44 16.64 13.64
CA LEU A 64 10.16 15.53 14.24
C LEU A 64 11.46 15.99 14.90
N ALA A 65 12.28 16.78 14.19
CA ALA A 65 13.54 17.29 14.73
C ALA A 65 13.33 18.34 15.84
N SER A 66 12.40 19.28 15.69
CA SER A 66 12.08 20.27 16.74
C SER A 66 11.35 19.66 17.93
N SER A 67 10.74 18.50 17.72
CA SER A 67 10.23 17.71 18.81
C SER A 67 11.43 17.14 19.57
N VAL A 68 12.36 16.39 18.97
CA VAL A 68 13.49 15.74 19.69
C VAL A 68 14.43 16.74 20.40
N ASN A 69 14.44 18.00 19.99
CA ASN A 69 15.28 19.02 20.60
C ASN A 69 14.89 19.29 22.07
N ILE A 70 15.86 19.08 22.98
CA ILE A 70 15.66 19.05 24.45
C ILE A 70 15.35 20.44 25.02
N ASN A 71 15.76 21.50 24.32
CA ASN A 71 15.49 22.87 24.73
C ASN A 71 14.14 23.28 24.15
N ASP A 72 13.14 23.53 25.02
CA ASP A 72 11.86 24.19 24.68
C ASP A 72 12.03 25.65 24.19
N ALA A 73 13.16 25.97 23.56
CA ALA A 73 13.19 26.99 22.53
C ALA A 73 12.10 26.60 21.52
N GLY A 74 11.35 27.59 21.03
CA GLY A 74 10.23 27.35 20.11
C GLY A 74 10.69 26.71 18.79
N PRO A 75 9.95 26.87 17.69
CA PRO A 75 10.48 26.53 16.38
C PRO A 75 11.68 27.44 16.09
N GLU A 76 12.86 27.10 16.59
CA GLU A 76 14.12 27.53 16.00
C GLU A 76 14.08 26.92 14.61
N LEU A 77 13.73 27.76 13.65
CA LEU A 77 13.65 27.45 12.23
C LEU A 77 14.89 26.65 11.88
N ILE A 78 14.73 25.33 11.71
CA ILE A 78 15.80 24.48 11.20
C ILE A 78 16.21 25.12 9.86
N PRO A 79 17.46 25.59 9.72
CA PRO A 79 17.89 26.23 8.48
C PRO A 79 17.66 25.28 7.32
N ASP A 80 17.26 25.80 6.16
CA ASP A 80 16.91 24.98 5.00
C ASP A 80 18.06 24.06 4.57
N SER A 81 19.32 24.45 4.83
CA SER A 81 20.49 23.59 4.61
C SER A 81 20.50 22.34 5.50
N VAL A 82 20.16 22.50 6.79
CA VAL A 82 20.10 21.38 7.74
C VAL A 82 18.89 20.50 7.45
N LEU A 83 17.75 21.11 7.07
CA LEU A 83 16.59 20.34 6.65
C LEU A 83 16.89 19.51 5.41
N LYS A 84 17.62 20.06 4.43
CA LYS A 84 18.02 19.32 3.23
C LYS A 84 18.88 18.10 3.56
N GLU A 85 19.89 18.27 4.41
CA GLU A 85 20.73 17.16 4.88
C GLU A 85 19.92 16.11 5.65
N LEU A 86 19.02 16.56 6.54
CA LEU A 86 18.13 15.65 7.28
C LEU A 86 17.22 14.88 6.32
N LYS A 87 16.65 15.55 5.32
CA LYS A 87 15.79 14.93 4.31
C LYS A 87 16.53 13.89 3.48
N GLU A 88 17.75 14.19 3.04
CA GLU A 88 18.61 13.25 2.32
C GLU A 88 18.90 12.02 3.18
N CYS A 89 19.35 12.20 4.43
CA CYS A 89 19.61 11.06 5.31
C CYS A 89 18.35 10.26 5.66
N PHE A 90 17.20 10.93 5.74
CA PHE A 90 15.92 10.29 6.07
C PHE A 90 15.43 9.42 4.91
N LEU A 91 15.47 9.95 3.69
CA LEU A 91 15.16 9.17 2.49
C LEU A 91 16.17 8.03 2.32
N GLU A 92 17.48 8.28 2.45
CA GLU A 92 18.49 7.21 2.37
C GLU A 92 18.30 6.07 3.38
N ALA A 93 17.66 6.34 4.53
CA ALA A 93 17.44 5.36 5.58
C ALA A 93 16.11 4.60 5.46
N TYR A 94 15.06 5.23 4.91
CA TYR A 94 13.68 4.73 4.99
C TYR A 94 12.94 4.69 3.64
N ASP A 95 13.35 5.46 2.64
CA ASP A 95 12.79 5.41 1.27
C ASP A 95 13.45 4.23 0.53
N GLU A 96 12.83 3.06 0.62
CA GLU A 96 13.39 1.83 0.06
C GLU A 96 13.22 1.73 -1.46
N ASN A 97 12.19 2.36 -2.01
CA ASN A 97 11.88 2.29 -3.44
C ASN A 97 12.60 3.41 -4.24
N GLU A 98 13.31 4.30 -3.54
CA GLU A 98 14.06 5.45 -4.05
C GLU A 98 13.20 6.40 -4.91
N ASP A 99 11.90 6.49 -4.60
CA ASP A 99 10.97 7.37 -5.33
C ASP A 99 10.90 8.80 -4.77
N GLY A 100 11.59 9.04 -3.65
CA GLY A 100 11.68 10.33 -2.97
C GLY A 100 10.47 10.66 -2.10
N LYS A 101 9.60 9.69 -1.85
CA LYS A 101 8.38 9.81 -1.05
C LYS A 101 8.43 8.85 0.13
N ILE A 102 7.60 9.12 1.14
CA ILE A 102 7.45 8.22 2.29
C ILE A 102 6.06 7.58 2.23
N GLU A 103 6.04 6.27 2.04
CA GLU A 103 4.86 5.43 2.12
C GLU A 103 4.47 5.15 3.59
N ILE A 104 3.22 4.78 3.85
CA ILE A 104 2.76 4.47 5.21
C ILE A 104 3.53 3.33 5.87
N GLY A 105 3.98 2.35 5.09
CA GLY A 105 4.83 1.26 5.55
C GLY A 105 6.23 1.73 5.96
N GLU A 106 6.73 2.81 5.38
CA GLU A 106 8.04 3.40 5.70
C GLU A 106 7.92 4.27 6.96
N LEU A 107 6.85 5.06 7.08
CA LEU A 107 6.56 5.80 8.31
C LEU A 107 6.37 4.87 9.52
N ALA A 108 5.81 3.68 9.30
CA ALA A 108 5.64 2.65 10.32
C ALA A 108 6.96 2.15 10.93
N GLU A 109 8.07 2.17 10.18
CA GLU A 109 9.40 1.82 10.70
C GLU A 109 10.04 2.96 11.52
N ILE A 110 9.53 4.18 11.35
CA ILE A 110 10.05 5.40 12.01
C ILE A 110 9.35 5.63 13.35
N LEU A 111 8.03 5.47 13.41
CA LEU A 111 7.23 5.77 14.59
C LEU A 111 7.05 4.53 15.49
N PRO A 112 7.27 4.63 16.81
CA PRO A 112 7.07 3.51 17.73
C PRO A 112 5.57 3.21 17.86
N THR A 113 5.04 2.35 17.00
CA THR A 113 3.61 2.03 16.90
C THR A 113 3.35 0.60 17.34
N ASP A 114 2.11 0.30 17.77
CA ASP A 114 1.67 -1.06 18.09
C ASP A 114 2.08 -2.07 16.99
N GLU A 115 2.95 -3.01 17.33
CA GLU A 115 3.47 -3.98 16.38
C GLU A 115 2.40 -4.86 15.74
N ASN A 116 1.24 -5.06 16.41
CA ASN A 116 0.15 -5.84 15.83
C ASN A 116 -0.51 -5.08 14.68
N PHE A 117 -0.69 -3.77 14.84
CA PHE A 117 -1.19 -2.90 13.80
C PHE A 117 -0.19 -2.79 12.65
N LEU A 118 1.09 -2.56 12.96
CA LEU A 118 2.16 -2.46 11.98
C LEU A 118 2.35 -3.74 11.16
N LEU A 119 1.94 -4.91 11.65
CA LEU A 119 2.02 -6.16 10.90
C LEU A 119 1.26 -6.09 9.55
N LEU A 120 0.26 -5.22 9.45
CA LEU A 120 -0.52 -4.99 8.22
C LEU A 120 0.26 -4.15 7.20
N PHE A 121 1.24 -3.36 7.65
CA PHE A 121 1.99 -2.39 6.85
C PHE A 121 3.45 -2.78 6.64
N ARG A 122 3.97 -3.75 7.40
CA ARG A 122 5.37 -4.20 7.31
C ARG A 122 5.65 -4.90 5.98
N LYS A 123 6.57 -4.31 5.21
CA LYS A 123 7.13 -4.86 3.96
C LYS A 123 7.84 -6.21 4.12
N ASP A 124 8.18 -6.64 5.34
CA ASP A 124 8.76 -7.98 5.62
C ASP A 124 7.80 -9.15 5.39
N ASN A 125 6.52 -8.87 5.11
CA ASN A 125 5.45 -9.86 5.03
C ASN A 125 4.62 -9.83 3.74
N PRO A 126 5.20 -9.54 2.56
CA PRO A 126 4.46 -9.40 1.32
C PRO A 126 3.92 -10.76 0.87
N LEU A 127 2.81 -10.74 0.13
CA LEU A 127 2.27 -11.96 -0.46
C LEU A 127 3.25 -12.52 -1.49
N GLU A 128 3.35 -13.85 -1.58
CA GLU A 128 4.34 -14.47 -2.47
C GLU A 128 4.01 -14.27 -3.94
N SER A 129 2.72 -14.14 -4.28
CA SER A 129 2.26 -13.98 -5.66
C SER A 129 0.85 -13.39 -5.74
N SER A 130 0.51 -12.84 -6.90
CA SER A 130 -0.86 -12.38 -7.21
C SER A 130 -1.90 -13.51 -7.13
N VAL A 131 -1.50 -14.78 -7.31
CA VAL A 131 -2.39 -15.94 -7.08
C VAL A 131 -2.77 -16.08 -5.60
N GLU A 132 -1.83 -15.85 -4.68
CA GLU A 132 -2.11 -15.86 -3.24
C GLU A 132 -3.02 -14.68 -2.86
N PHE A 133 -2.78 -13.50 -3.44
CA PHE A 133 -3.66 -12.35 -3.30
C PHE A 133 -5.10 -12.70 -3.74
N MET A 134 -5.29 -13.31 -4.91
CA MET A 134 -6.62 -13.67 -5.39
C MET A 134 -7.34 -14.70 -4.51
N LYS A 135 -6.59 -15.65 -3.94
CA LYS A 135 -7.14 -16.62 -2.97
C LYS A 135 -7.65 -15.93 -1.72
N ILE A 136 -6.88 -14.96 -1.20
CA ILE A 136 -7.30 -14.14 -0.06
C ILE A 136 -8.51 -13.29 -0.43
N TRP A 137 -8.47 -12.57 -1.55
CA TRP A 137 -9.57 -11.74 -2.02
C TRP A 137 -10.89 -12.51 -2.04
N LYS A 138 -10.94 -13.64 -2.77
CA LYS A 138 -12.16 -14.46 -2.86
C LYS A 138 -12.60 -15.10 -1.55
N GLN A 139 -11.66 -15.32 -0.63
CA GLN A 139 -11.99 -15.87 0.68
C GLN A 139 -12.74 -14.86 1.55
N PHE A 140 -12.44 -13.57 1.40
CA PHE A 140 -12.99 -12.51 2.24
C PHE A 140 -14.12 -11.72 1.58
N ASP A 141 -14.13 -11.57 0.25
CA ASP A 141 -15.27 -11.08 -0.57
C ASP A 141 -16.34 -12.20 -0.65
N THR A 142 -17.01 -12.43 0.48
CA THR A 142 -17.85 -13.62 0.69
C THR A 142 -19.16 -13.57 -0.08
N ASP A 143 -19.67 -12.37 -0.34
CA ASP A 143 -20.87 -12.15 -1.13
C ASP A 143 -20.59 -11.90 -2.62
N CYS A 144 -19.31 -11.90 -3.01
CA CYS A 144 -18.83 -11.63 -4.36
C CYS A 144 -19.31 -10.27 -4.89
N SER A 145 -19.40 -9.26 -4.00
CA SER A 145 -19.74 -7.89 -4.33
C SER A 145 -18.68 -7.24 -5.21
N GLY A 146 -17.44 -7.75 -5.16
CA GLY A 146 -16.28 -7.13 -5.80
C GLY A 146 -15.66 -6.00 -4.96
N PHE A 147 -16.02 -5.93 -3.68
CA PHE A 147 -15.46 -5.03 -2.68
C PHE A 147 -15.21 -5.81 -1.38
N ILE A 148 -14.39 -5.26 -0.49
CA ILE A 148 -14.25 -5.76 0.88
C ILE A 148 -14.90 -4.75 1.81
N GLU A 149 -16.07 -5.06 2.35
CA GLU A 149 -16.71 -4.19 3.33
C GLU A 149 -16.04 -4.25 4.72
N ALA A 150 -16.38 -3.31 5.59
CA ALA A 150 -15.82 -3.23 6.95
C ALA A 150 -15.89 -4.55 7.75
N ASP A 151 -17.01 -5.28 7.68
CA ASP A 151 -17.15 -6.56 8.40
C ASP A 151 -16.28 -7.69 7.80
N GLU A 152 -16.03 -7.65 6.49
CA GLU A 152 -15.15 -8.59 5.79
C GLU A 152 -13.68 -8.24 6.06
N LEU A 153 -13.34 -6.95 6.02
CA LEU A 153 -12.02 -6.43 6.39
C LEU A 153 -11.66 -6.79 7.83
N LYS A 154 -12.60 -6.65 8.77
CA LYS A 154 -12.42 -7.06 10.17
C LYS A 154 -12.09 -8.54 10.29
N GLN A 155 -12.78 -9.39 9.53
CA GLN A 155 -12.51 -10.83 9.49
C GLN A 155 -11.14 -11.13 8.86
N PHE A 156 -10.78 -10.40 7.82
CA PHE A 156 -9.47 -10.47 7.18
C PHE A 156 -8.35 -10.14 8.16
N ILE A 157 -8.42 -9.00 8.85
CA ILE A 157 -7.44 -8.57 9.85
C ILE A 157 -7.31 -9.63 10.95
N LYS A 158 -8.43 -10.13 11.47
CA LYS A 158 -8.45 -11.19 12.46
C LYS A 158 -7.73 -12.45 11.96
N ALA A 159 -8.02 -12.91 10.75
CA ALA A 159 -7.40 -14.10 10.18
C ALA A 159 -5.89 -13.91 9.96
N LEU A 160 -5.47 -12.76 9.42
CA LEU A 160 -4.07 -12.45 9.16
C LEU A 160 -3.25 -12.41 10.45
N LEU A 161 -3.73 -11.68 11.46
CA LEU A 161 -3.04 -11.53 12.74
C LEU A 161 -3.04 -12.83 13.56
N THR A 162 -4.14 -13.59 13.54
CA THR A 162 -4.21 -14.91 14.20
C THR A 162 -3.21 -15.89 13.60
N LYS A 163 -3.13 -15.95 12.25
CA LYS A 163 -2.23 -16.87 11.54
C LYS A 163 -0.75 -16.57 11.80
N ARG A 164 -0.38 -15.30 11.96
CA ARG A 164 1.03 -14.87 12.09
C ARG A 164 1.55 -14.78 13.52
N ARG A 165 0.74 -14.39 14.51
CA ARG A 165 1.21 -14.15 15.88
C ARG A 165 0.48 -14.92 16.98
N GLY A 166 -0.59 -15.65 16.67
CA GLY A 166 -1.38 -16.36 17.68
C GLY A 166 -1.91 -15.42 18.79
N THR A 167 -2.05 -14.13 18.48
CA THR A 167 -2.43 -13.08 19.42
C THR A 167 -3.93 -13.11 19.69
N ASN A 168 -4.30 -12.94 20.96
CA ASN A 168 -5.70 -12.73 21.35
C ASN A 168 -6.06 -11.27 21.07
N LEU A 169 -6.66 -11.02 19.92
CA LEU A 169 -7.23 -9.72 19.58
C LEU A 169 -8.59 -9.54 20.25
N THR A 170 -8.79 -8.39 20.88
CA THR A 170 -10.10 -7.96 21.36
C THR A 170 -10.93 -7.44 20.18
N GLU A 171 -12.26 -7.45 20.32
CA GLU A 171 -13.15 -6.88 19.32
C GLU A 171 -12.89 -5.38 19.13
N GLU A 172 -12.55 -4.66 20.21
CA GLU A 172 -12.22 -3.23 20.18
C GLU A 172 -10.99 -2.94 19.31
N ASN A 173 -9.92 -3.73 19.42
CA ASN A 173 -8.73 -3.58 18.57
C ASN A 173 -9.06 -3.87 17.10
N LEU A 174 -9.90 -4.88 16.84
CA LEU A 174 -10.31 -5.21 15.48
C LEU A 174 -11.11 -4.08 14.83
N ILE A 175 -12.01 -3.44 15.58
CA ILE A 175 -12.76 -2.27 15.10
C ILE A 175 -11.79 -1.12 14.84
N GLU A 176 -10.91 -0.79 15.79
CA GLU A 176 -9.93 0.29 15.63
C GLU A 176 -9.06 0.08 14.38
N TYR A 177 -8.54 -1.14 14.16
CA TYR A 177 -7.71 -1.45 13.00
C TYR A 177 -8.51 -1.40 11.68
N THR A 178 -9.77 -1.83 11.70
CA THR A 178 -10.65 -1.79 10.52
C THR A 178 -10.93 -0.35 10.11
N ASP A 179 -11.38 0.48 11.05
CA ASP A 179 -11.71 1.89 10.81
C ASP A 179 -10.47 2.66 10.33
N THR A 180 -9.33 2.37 10.96
CA THR A 180 -8.03 2.91 10.58
C THR A 180 -7.64 2.54 9.14
N ILE A 181 -7.72 1.26 8.76
CA ILE A 181 -7.34 0.83 7.41
C ILE A 181 -8.24 1.47 6.36
N LEU A 182 -9.54 1.55 6.61
CA LEU A 182 -10.46 2.24 5.71
C LEU A 182 -10.06 3.71 5.56
N GLN A 183 -9.75 4.42 6.65
CA GLN A 183 -9.33 5.82 6.57
C GLN A 183 -8.10 6.06 5.67
N ILE A 184 -7.19 5.08 5.55
CA ILE A 184 -5.98 5.20 4.72
C ILE A 184 -6.25 4.79 3.27
N PHE A 185 -6.88 3.63 3.08
CA PHE A 185 -6.89 2.97 1.78
C PHE A 185 -8.20 3.18 1.01
N ASP A 186 -9.32 3.47 1.68
CA ASP A 186 -10.58 3.84 1.02
C ASP A 186 -10.45 5.28 0.47
N THR A 187 -9.85 5.39 -0.71
CA THR A 187 -9.53 6.68 -1.33
C THR A 187 -10.80 7.35 -1.86
N ASN A 188 -11.83 6.55 -2.18
CA ASN A 188 -13.09 7.03 -2.75
C ASN A 188 -14.13 7.40 -1.67
N GLY A 189 -13.93 6.95 -0.43
CA GLY A 189 -14.74 7.26 0.75
C GLY A 189 -16.10 6.55 0.80
N ASP A 190 -16.25 5.40 0.15
CA ASP A 190 -17.50 4.63 0.11
C ASP A 190 -17.66 3.64 1.28
N GLY A 191 -16.66 3.57 2.17
CA GLY A 191 -16.64 2.76 3.37
C GLY A 191 -16.25 1.29 3.12
N LYS A 192 -15.73 0.96 1.94
CA LYS A 192 -15.31 -0.38 1.55
C LYS A 192 -14.04 -0.30 0.70
N LEU A 193 -13.25 -1.37 0.68
CA LEU A 193 -12.05 -1.41 -0.15
C LEU A 193 -12.37 -1.99 -1.51
N GLN A 194 -12.16 -1.21 -2.56
CA GLN A 194 -12.16 -1.73 -3.93
C GLN A 194 -10.86 -2.52 -4.20
N PHE A 195 -10.85 -3.25 -5.31
CA PHE A 195 -9.73 -4.13 -5.66
C PHE A 195 -8.37 -3.42 -5.66
N SER A 196 -8.25 -2.26 -6.31
CA SER A 196 -7.00 -1.48 -6.36
C SER A 196 -6.57 -0.88 -5.02
N GLU A 197 -7.46 -0.75 -4.05
CA GLU A 197 -7.11 -0.26 -2.70
C GLU A 197 -6.57 -1.40 -1.86
N MET A 198 -7.17 -2.58 -1.97
CA MET A 198 -6.70 -3.79 -1.29
C MET A 198 -5.32 -4.25 -1.80
N THR A 199 -4.99 -4.03 -3.08
CA THR A 199 -3.64 -4.32 -3.61
C THR A 199 -2.56 -3.43 -3.01
N LYS A 200 -2.90 -2.20 -2.59
CA LYS A 200 -1.99 -1.30 -1.86
C LYS A 200 -1.82 -1.75 -0.40
N LEU A 201 -2.90 -2.22 0.23
CA LEU A 201 -2.84 -2.78 1.59
C LEU A 201 -2.01 -4.06 1.65
N LEU A 202 -2.10 -4.92 0.62
CA LEU A 202 -1.38 -6.19 0.56
C LEU A 202 -0.42 -6.22 -0.63
N PRO A 203 0.77 -5.62 -0.51
CA PRO A 203 1.75 -5.67 -1.57
C PRO A 203 2.16 -7.12 -1.85
N VAL A 204 2.24 -7.44 -3.13
CA VAL A 204 2.78 -8.71 -3.65
C VAL A 204 4.27 -8.50 -3.92
N LYS A 205 5.12 -9.49 -3.59
CA LYS A 205 6.60 -9.41 -3.72
C LYS A 205 7.08 -8.85 -5.05
N GLU A 206 6.49 -9.30 -6.14
CA GLU A 206 6.87 -8.87 -7.48
C GLU A 206 5.73 -9.22 -8.43
N ASN A 207 5.35 -8.28 -9.30
CA ASN A 207 4.65 -8.63 -10.53
C ASN A 207 5.67 -9.26 -11.48
N PHE A 208 5.59 -10.57 -11.66
CA PHE A 208 6.58 -11.33 -12.42
C PHE A 208 6.67 -10.92 -13.90
N LEU A 209 5.61 -10.32 -14.45
CA LEU A 209 5.57 -9.83 -15.82
C LEU A 209 6.33 -8.51 -16.00
N LEU A 210 6.65 -7.79 -14.93
CA LEU A 210 7.49 -6.59 -14.99
C LEU A 210 8.96 -6.89 -15.25
N ARG A 211 9.39 -8.15 -15.11
CA ARG A 211 10.79 -8.55 -15.30
C ARG A 211 11.29 -8.17 -16.69
N PRO A 212 12.53 -7.64 -16.82
CA PRO A 212 13.08 -7.20 -18.10
C PRO A 212 13.07 -8.27 -19.20
N ILE A 213 13.07 -9.55 -18.83
CA ILE A 213 12.97 -10.67 -19.78
C ILE A 213 11.68 -10.66 -20.62
N PHE A 214 10.62 -9.98 -20.14
CA PHE A 214 9.33 -9.86 -20.84
C PHE A 214 9.15 -8.50 -21.52
N LYS A 215 9.94 -7.48 -21.14
CA LYS A 215 9.92 -6.15 -21.76
C LYS A 215 10.92 -6.09 -22.91
N GLY A 216 10.44 -6.26 -24.15
CA GLY A 216 11.24 -6.02 -25.36
C GLY A 216 12.02 -7.22 -25.91
N CYS A 217 11.70 -8.45 -25.48
CA CYS A 217 12.27 -9.65 -26.10
C CYS A 217 11.55 -9.99 -27.41
N SER A 218 12.26 -9.93 -28.53
CA SER A 218 11.77 -10.39 -29.85
C SER A 218 11.51 -11.90 -29.93
N SER A 219 11.94 -12.67 -28.92
CA SER A 219 11.69 -14.11 -28.83
C SER A 219 11.65 -14.59 -27.38
N ILE A 220 10.57 -15.25 -26.99
CA ILE A 220 10.44 -15.92 -25.70
C ILE A 220 10.80 -17.40 -25.88
N THR A 221 11.76 -17.90 -25.09
CA THR A 221 12.17 -19.30 -25.16
C THR A 221 11.17 -20.22 -24.44
N SER A 222 11.18 -21.51 -24.77
CA SER A 222 10.36 -22.49 -24.03
C SER A 222 10.69 -22.54 -22.53
N GLN A 223 11.96 -22.31 -22.16
CA GLN A 223 12.35 -22.28 -20.74
C GLN A 223 11.77 -21.06 -20.01
N ASP A 224 11.71 -19.91 -20.67
CA ASP A 224 11.11 -18.71 -20.08
C ASP A 224 9.59 -18.90 -19.93
N LEU A 225 8.94 -19.54 -20.91
CA LEU A 225 7.52 -19.93 -20.80
C LEU A 225 7.28 -20.89 -19.63
N ASP A 226 8.11 -21.92 -19.48
CA ASP A 226 7.98 -22.87 -18.38
C ASP A 226 8.15 -22.18 -17.02
N ARG A 227 9.06 -21.20 -16.91
CA ARG A 227 9.22 -20.40 -15.68
C ARG A 227 7.98 -19.57 -15.38
N VAL A 228 7.40 -18.87 -16.37
CA VAL A 228 6.16 -18.10 -16.15
C VAL A 228 5.03 -19.04 -15.75
N PHE A 229 4.89 -20.15 -16.46
CA PHE A 229 3.84 -21.12 -16.17
C PHE A 229 3.93 -21.61 -14.73
N GLN A 230 5.12 -22.02 -14.27
CA GLN A 230 5.35 -22.46 -12.88
C GLN A 230 5.09 -21.38 -11.82
N LEU A 231 5.10 -20.10 -12.18
CA LEU A 231 4.80 -19.03 -11.24
C LEU A 231 3.30 -18.92 -10.96
N TYR A 232 2.46 -19.17 -11.96
CA TYR A 232 1.00 -19.07 -11.86
C TYR A 232 0.31 -20.41 -11.61
N ASP A 233 0.72 -21.47 -12.32
CA ASP A 233 0.28 -22.87 -12.11
C ASP A 233 0.85 -23.40 -10.78
N LYS A 234 0.13 -23.13 -9.69
CA LYS A 234 0.50 -23.49 -8.32
C LYS A 234 0.15 -24.94 -8.00
N ASP A 235 -0.88 -25.48 -8.64
CA ASP A 235 -1.30 -26.87 -8.41
C ASP A 235 -0.57 -27.88 -9.31
N GLY A 236 0.11 -27.41 -10.36
CA GLY A 236 0.93 -28.20 -11.27
C GLY A 236 0.10 -29.01 -12.27
N ASN A 237 -1.13 -28.58 -12.55
CA ASN A 237 -2.06 -29.28 -13.44
C ASN A 237 -1.82 -28.99 -14.94
N GLU A 238 -0.79 -28.19 -15.27
CA GLU A 238 -0.41 -27.76 -16.61
C GLU A 238 -1.43 -26.84 -17.33
N VAL A 239 -2.37 -26.25 -16.60
CA VAL A 239 -3.36 -25.27 -17.08
C VAL A 239 -3.54 -24.13 -16.07
N ILE A 240 -3.44 -22.88 -16.51
CA ILE A 240 -3.71 -21.73 -15.62
C ILE A 240 -5.23 -21.52 -15.59
N GLU A 241 -5.85 -21.75 -14.43
CA GLU A 241 -7.29 -21.61 -14.23
C GLU A 241 -7.68 -20.92 -12.92
N ASP A 242 -8.97 -20.59 -12.76
CA ASP A 242 -9.54 -20.01 -11.54
C ASP A 242 -8.69 -18.88 -10.91
N GLU A 243 -8.21 -19.03 -9.68
CA GLU A 243 -7.39 -18.02 -8.98
C GLU A 243 -6.02 -17.78 -9.63
N GLU A 244 -5.49 -18.78 -10.34
CA GLU A 244 -4.22 -18.67 -11.05
C GLU A 244 -4.38 -17.77 -12.26
N LEU A 245 -5.49 -17.95 -12.98
CA LEU A 245 -5.88 -17.08 -14.09
C LEU A 245 -6.19 -15.68 -13.59
N ASP A 246 -6.88 -15.53 -12.46
CA ASP A 246 -7.14 -14.21 -11.89
C ASP A 246 -5.84 -13.51 -11.46
N GLY A 247 -4.89 -14.24 -10.87
CA GLY A 247 -3.58 -13.70 -10.49
C GLY A 247 -2.75 -13.28 -11.71
N PHE A 248 -2.81 -14.05 -12.80
CA PHE A 248 -2.19 -13.70 -14.07
C PHE A 248 -2.82 -12.46 -14.70
N VAL A 249 -4.15 -12.39 -14.72
CA VAL A 249 -4.91 -11.23 -15.23
C VAL A 249 -4.63 -9.97 -14.41
N LYS A 250 -4.55 -10.08 -13.08
CA LYS A 250 -4.14 -8.98 -12.20
C LYS A 250 -2.77 -8.42 -12.61
N ASP A 251 -1.78 -9.30 -12.74
CA ASP A 251 -0.42 -8.89 -13.11
C ASP A 251 -0.38 -8.25 -14.50
N LEU A 252 -1.22 -8.69 -15.44
CA LEU A 252 -1.37 -8.04 -16.75
C LEU A 252 -2.02 -6.65 -16.65
N MET A 253 -3.06 -6.50 -15.85
CA MET A 253 -3.76 -5.24 -15.64
C MET A 253 -2.85 -4.19 -15.02
N ASP A 254 -2.03 -4.58 -14.05
CA ASP A 254 -1.02 -3.73 -13.40
C ASP A 254 0.02 -3.17 -14.40
N LEU A 255 0.20 -3.79 -15.57
CA LEU A 255 1.04 -3.26 -16.66
C LEU A 255 0.37 -2.14 -17.47
N ILE A 256 -0.96 -2.12 -17.51
CA ILE A 256 -1.77 -1.30 -18.41
C ILE A 256 -2.36 -0.09 -17.67
N LYS A 257 -2.92 -0.32 -16.47
CA LYS A 257 -3.67 0.67 -15.69
C LYS A 257 -3.40 0.45 -14.20
N LYS A 258 -3.21 1.54 -13.45
CA LYS A 258 -2.95 1.47 -12.00
C LYS A 258 -4.22 1.38 -11.15
N ASP A 259 -5.31 2.02 -11.58
CA ASP A 259 -6.57 2.05 -10.82
C ASP A 259 -7.65 1.30 -11.60
N TYR A 260 -8.10 0.15 -11.10
CA TYR A 260 -9.16 -0.66 -11.70
C TYR A 260 -9.95 -1.38 -10.62
N ASP A 261 -11.24 -1.57 -10.89
CA ASP A 261 -12.13 -2.29 -10.00
C ASP A 261 -12.23 -3.78 -10.38
N HIS A 262 -13.01 -4.53 -9.61
CA HIS A 262 -13.23 -5.96 -9.85
C HIS A 262 -13.97 -6.24 -11.18
N GLU A 263 -14.82 -5.32 -11.64
CA GLU A 263 -15.56 -5.51 -12.89
C GLU A 263 -14.66 -5.24 -14.11
N ASP A 264 -13.76 -4.25 -14.04
CA ASP A 264 -12.66 -4.03 -15.01
C ASP A 264 -11.82 -5.32 -15.14
N LEU A 265 -11.40 -5.92 -14.02
CA LEU A 265 -10.62 -7.17 -13.98
C LEU A 265 -11.38 -8.31 -14.68
N LYS A 266 -12.67 -8.45 -14.41
CA LYS A 266 -13.54 -9.49 -14.98
C LYS A 266 -13.78 -9.28 -16.48
N GLN A 267 -13.99 -8.05 -16.92
CA GLN A 267 -14.13 -7.71 -18.34
C GLN A 267 -12.83 -7.96 -19.09
N PHE A 268 -11.69 -7.63 -18.48
CA PHE A 268 -10.38 -7.91 -19.06
C PHE A 268 -10.12 -9.42 -19.14
N LYS A 269 -10.43 -10.18 -18.09
CA LYS A 269 -10.36 -11.65 -18.09
C LYS A 269 -11.20 -12.26 -19.23
N GLN A 270 -12.43 -11.80 -19.40
CA GLN A 270 -13.29 -12.27 -20.50
C GLN A 270 -12.71 -11.91 -21.87
N SER A 271 -12.17 -10.71 -22.02
CA SER A 271 -11.55 -10.26 -23.28
C SER A 271 -10.28 -11.06 -23.60
N LEU A 272 -9.46 -11.34 -22.58
CA LEU A 272 -8.25 -12.16 -22.69
C LEU A 272 -8.61 -13.58 -23.16
N LEU A 273 -9.57 -14.23 -22.50
CA LEU A 273 -10.05 -15.56 -22.89
C LEU A 273 -10.63 -15.53 -24.30
N ASN A 274 -11.52 -14.59 -24.62
CA ASN A 274 -12.10 -14.50 -25.97
C ASN A 274 -11.06 -14.33 -27.09
N GLY A 275 -9.93 -13.69 -26.80
CA GLY A 275 -8.84 -13.48 -27.75
C GLY A 275 -7.84 -14.63 -27.85
N CYS A 276 -7.61 -15.37 -26.76
CA CYS A 276 -6.49 -16.29 -26.63
C CYS A 276 -6.89 -17.75 -26.37
N ASP A 277 -8.02 -17.99 -25.71
CA ASP A 277 -8.56 -19.33 -25.41
C ASP A 277 -9.11 -19.95 -26.71
N CYS A 278 -8.25 -20.69 -27.40
CA CYS A 278 -8.52 -21.26 -28.71
C CYS A 278 -9.40 -22.51 -28.59
N ASN A 279 -9.27 -23.26 -27.50
CA ASN A 279 -10.01 -24.50 -27.27
C ASN A 279 -11.36 -24.28 -26.54
N ARG A 280 -11.59 -23.07 -26.02
CA ARG A 280 -12.78 -22.60 -25.30
C ARG A 280 -13.03 -23.33 -23.99
N ASP A 281 -11.97 -23.76 -23.32
CA ASP A 281 -12.06 -24.44 -22.02
C ASP A 281 -12.09 -23.47 -20.83
N LYS A 282 -11.96 -22.15 -21.08
CA LYS A 282 -11.86 -21.07 -20.09
C LYS A 282 -10.59 -21.11 -19.25
N LYS A 283 -9.59 -21.86 -19.67
CA LYS A 283 -8.28 -21.97 -19.05
C LYS A 283 -7.22 -21.41 -20.01
N ILE A 284 -5.99 -21.29 -19.52
CA ILE A 284 -4.84 -20.91 -20.35
C ILE A 284 -3.83 -22.05 -20.35
N SER A 285 -3.69 -22.71 -21.49
CA SER A 285 -2.62 -23.69 -21.72
C SER A 285 -1.27 -23.01 -22.00
N LYS A 286 -0.17 -23.78 -21.93
CA LYS A 286 1.18 -23.28 -22.28
C LYS A 286 1.25 -22.66 -23.68
N ALA A 287 0.51 -23.22 -24.64
CA ALA A 287 0.48 -22.71 -26.01
C ALA A 287 -0.19 -21.34 -26.09
N GLU A 288 -1.28 -21.14 -25.33
CA GLU A 288 -2.03 -19.88 -25.30
C GLU A 288 -1.29 -18.82 -24.48
N LEU A 289 -0.66 -19.21 -23.37
CA LEU A 289 0.23 -18.32 -22.62
C LEU A 289 1.36 -17.78 -23.51
N LYS A 290 1.96 -18.63 -24.34
CA LYS A 290 2.98 -18.20 -25.31
C LYS A 290 2.46 -17.14 -26.25
N MET A 291 1.24 -17.29 -26.76
CA MET A 291 0.62 -16.30 -27.63
C MET A 291 0.43 -14.96 -26.92
N ILE A 292 -0.05 -14.99 -25.67
CA ILE A 292 -0.26 -13.80 -24.84
C ILE A 292 1.07 -13.07 -24.59
N LEU A 293 2.10 -13.79 -24.13
CA LEU A 293 3.39 -13.16 -23.83
C LEU A 293 4.09 -12.62 -25.08
N LEU A 294 3.96 -13.31 -26.23
CA LEU A 294 4.49 -12.78 -27.49
C LEU A 294 3.77 -11.51 -27.93
N ALA A 295 2.46 -11.40 -27.70
CA ALA A 295 1.71 -10.18 -27.98
C ALA A 295 2.15 -9.01 -27.08
N LEU A 296 2.47 -9.27 -25.81
CA LEU A 296 2.97 -8.27 -24.87
C LEU A 296 4.41 -7.83 -25.16
N ALA A 297 5.23 -8.73 -25.70
CA ALA A 297 6.62 -8.46 -26.01
C ALA A 297 6.82 -7.67 -27.32
N GLN A 298 5.78 -7.57 -28.16
CA GLN A 298 5.82 -6.71 -29.33
C GLN A 298 5.77 -5.24 -28.86
N PRO A 299 6.67 -4.37 -29.34
CA PRO A 299 6.53 -2.95 -29.10
C PRO A 299 5.18 -2.51 -29.66
N ALA A 300 4.46 -1.68 -28.91
CA ALA A 300 3.27 -0.99 -29.39
C ALA A 300 3.69 -0.02 -30.52
N ASP A 301 3.94 -0.56 -31.71
CA ASP A 301 4.09 0.21 -32.93
C ASP A 301 2.69 0.51 -33.47
N SER A 302 2.13 1.66 -33.10
CA SER A 302 1.39 2.63 -33.96
C SER A 302 0.77 3.75 -33.12
#